data_AF-A0A7J4KSC1-F1
#
_entry.id   AF-A0A7J4KSC1-F1
#
_cell.length_a   1.000
_cell.length_b   1.000
_cell.length_c   1.000
_cell.angle_alpha   90.00
_cell.angle_beta   90.00
_cell.angle_gamma   90.00
#
_symmetry.space_group_name_H-M   'P 1'
#
loop_
_entity.id
_entity.type
_entity.pdbx_description
1 polymer ?
#
loop_
_entity_poly.entity_id
_entity_poly.type
_entity_poly.pdbx_seq_one_letter_code
_entity_poly.pdbx_strand_id
1 'polypeptide(L)'
;MPVTKVPTKRIKREIKTLRKGLKAEKKKTAKVARKAAAKTAVLSKEMGKLKADLSNLAKKKASKKQLSEYNLFMRRQLNGGKTFNQGVKLWKAYKKGKPLVKTRVVRKTVVRRVRVPGRTKIKYRTRTIVKRVRAKPRVITKTRTIVRKVPVTRTVVKTVRIPSARAVPSAGISEHSIQAIISRELGKVREADGVKLSDEELAVRLVSLYFEEIARMGFKRQLELEDVINAYYHALGKLKGRKIEASREPIVIVKQEPVLEGKQ
;
A
#
# COMPACT_ATOMS: atom_id res chain seq x y z
N MET A 1 -24.62 74.45 -47.20
CA MET A 1 -24.52 73.22 -48.00
C MET A 1 -23.20 72.54 -47.68
N PRO A 2 -23.16 71.37 -46.99
CA PRO A 2 -21.89 70.70 -46.75
C PRO A 2 -21.37 70.11 -48.06
N VAL A 3 -20.19 70.56 -48.49
CA VAL A 3 -19.51 70.10 -49.70
C VAL A 3 -18.99 68.69 -49.44
N THR A 4 -19.65 67.69 -50.00
CA THR A 4 -19.18 66.30 -49.95
C THR A 4 -17.95 66.18 -50.86
N LYS A 5 -16.76 66.16 -50.25
CA LYS A 5 -15.50 65.94 -50.97
C LYS A 5 -15.54 64.59 -51.66
N VAL A 6 -15.61 64.59 -52.99
CA VAL A 6 -15.62 63.37 -53.81
C VAL A 6 -14.29 62.65 -53.62
N PRO A 7 -14.28 61.37 -53.20
CA PRO A 7 -13.05 60.67 -52.91
C PRO A 7 -12.20 60.50 -54.17
N THR A 8 -10.92 60.85 -54.06
CA THR A 8 -9.93 60.72 -55.14
C THR A 8 -9.77 59.25 -55.56
N LYS A 9 -9.28 59.01 -56.79
CA LYS A 9 -9.08 57.64 -57.33
C LYS A 9 -8.24 56.75 -56.39
N ARG A 10 -7.28 57.34 -55.67
CA ARG A 10 -6.45 56.67 -54.66
C ARG A 10 -7.29 56.18 -53.46
N ILE A 11 -8.09 57.06 -52.88
CA ILE A 11 -8.99 56.74 -51.76
C ILE A 11 -9.99 55.64 -52.16
N LYS A 12 -10.53 55.68 -53.39
CA LYS A 12 -11.43 54.62 -53.90
C LYS A 12 -10.74 53.25 -53.99
N ARG A 13 -9.45 53.19 -54.35
CA ARG A 13 -8.66 51.94 -54.40
C ARG A 13 -8.36 51.41 -53.00
N GLU A 14 -7.98 52.28 -52.06
CA GLU A 14 -7.76 51.93 -50.66
C GLU A 14 -9.04 51.38 -50.02
N ILE A 15 -10.19 52.04 -50.18
CA ILE A 15 -11.48 51.53 -49.71
C ILE A 15 -11.81 50.15 -50.31
N LYS A 16 -11.48 49.91 -51.59
CA LYS A 16 -11.71 48.61 -52.25
C LYS A 16 -10.84 47.51 -51.66
N THR A 17 -9.57 47.78 -51.36
CA THR A 17 -8.66 46.81 -50.74
C THR A 17 -9.05 46.51 -49.30
N LEU A 18 -9.37 47.54 -48.51
CA LEU A 18 -9.89 47.38 -47.14
C LEU A 18 -11.17 46.55 -47.12
N ARG A 19 -12.13 46.81 -48.01
CA ARG A 19 -13.36 46.01 -48.14
C ARG A 19 -13.08 44.54 -48.49
N LYS A 20 -12.06 44.26 -49.32
CA LYS A 20 -11.65 42.89 -49.65
C LYS A 20 -11.00 42.20 -48.44
N GLY A 21 -10.12 42.89 -47.72
CA GLY A 21 -9.51 42.39 -46.48
C GLY A 21 -10.55 42.06 -45.41
N LEU A 22 -11.51 42.97 -45.20
CA LEU A 22 -12.60 42.80 -44.23
C LEU A 22 -13.53 41.63 -44.61
N LYS A 23 -13.80 41.41 -45.91
CA LYS A 23 -14.52 40.22 -46.39
C LYS A 23 -13.73 38.92 -46.17
N ALA A 24 -12.41 38.94 -46.35
CA ALA A 24 -11.56 37.77 -46.12
C ALA A 24 -11.50 37.41 -44.63
N GLU A 25 -11.31 38.41 -43.76
CA GLU A 25 -11.33 38.22 -42.30
C GLU A 25 -12.68 37.71 -41.80
N LYS A 26 -13.81 38.27 -42.27
CA LYS A 26 -15.16 37.75 -41.97
C LYS A 26 -15.33 36.28 -42.36
N LYS A 27 -14.76 35.86 -43.50
CA LYS A 27 -14.81 34.44 -43.93
C LYS A 27 -13.97 33.55 -43.02
N LYS A 28 -12.78 34.01 -42.60
CA LYS A 28 -11.92 33.27 -41.66
C LYS A 28 -12.58 33.12 -40.29
N THR A 29 -13.09 34.20 -39.72
CA THR A 29 -13.75 34.18 -38.40
C THR A 29 -15.01 33.32 -38.42
N ALA A 30 -15.83 33.39 -39.48
CA ALA A 30 -16.98 32.50 -39.66
C ALA A 30 -16.58 31.02 -39.73
N LYS A 31 -15.45 30.69 -40.38
CA LYS A 31 -14.95 29.31 -40.45
C LYS A 31 -14.49 28.80 -39.08
N VAL A 32 -13.83 29.64 -38.29
CA VAL A 32 -13.41 29.31 -36.92
C VAL A 32 -14.63 29.14 -36.00
N ALA A 33 -15.59 30.06 -36.06
CA ALA A 33 -16.83 29.98 -35.29
C ALA A 33 -17.62 28.69 -35.58
N ARG A 34 -17.74 28.29 -36.86
CA ARG A 34 -18.36 27.01 -37.25
C ARG A 34 -17.64 25.80 -36.67
N LYS A 35 -16.30 25.79 -36.67
CA LYS A 35 -15.51 24.71 -36.05
C LYS A 35 -15.69 24.66 -34.54
N ALA A 36 -15.73 25.81 -33.88
CA ALA A 36 -15.99 25.90 -32.44
C ALA A 36 -17.38 25.37 -32.10
N ALA A 37 -18.41 25.81 -32.84
CA ALA A 37 -19.79 25.34 -32.66
C ALA A 37 -19.94 23.82 -32.88
N ALA A 38 -19.23 23.25 -33.86
CA ALA A 38 -19.23 21.81 -34.07
C ALA A 38 -18.61 21.05 -32.88
N LYS A 39 -17.49 21.54 -32.34
CA LYS A 39 -16.85 20.94 -31.15
C LYS A 39 -17.72 21.06 -29.91
N THR A 40 -18.35 22.21 -29.67
CA THR A 40 -19.25 22.39 -28.52
C THR A 40 -20.48 21.49 -28.60
N ALA A 41 -21.01 21.24 -29.81
CA ALA A 41 -22.13 20.31 -30.01
C ALA A 41 -21.74 18.84 -29.76
N VAL A 42 -20.48 18.45 -30.01
CA VAL A 42 -19.97 17.12 -29.66
C VAL A 42 -19.82 17.00 -28.14
N LEU A 43 -19.19 17.99 -27.50
CA LEU A 43 -19.03 18.02 -26.04
C LEU A 43 -20.38 18.01 -25.31
N SER A 44 -21.39 18.73 -25.80
CA SER A 44 -22.72 18.72 -25.20
C SER A 44 -23.40 17.35 -25.30
N LYS A 45 -23.19 16.61 -26.41
CA LYS A 45 -23.68 15.23 -26.56
C LYS A 45 -22.96 14.28 -25.60
N GLU A 46 -21.66 14.41 -25.43
CA GLU A 46 -20.86 13.61 -24.49
C GLU A 46 -21.29 13.87 -23.04
N MET A 47 -21.49 15.13 -22.67
CA MET A 47 -22.03 15.50 -21.35
C MET A 47 -23.41 14.90 -21.11
N GLY A 48 -24.27 14.85 -22.13
CA GLY A 48 -25.56 14.17 -22.07
C GLY A 48 -25.44 12.66 -21.82
N LYS A 49 -24.54 11.98 -22.53
CA LYS A 49 -24.26 10.55 -22.35
C LYS A 49 -23.73 10.25 -20.94
N LEU A 50 -22.74 11.02 -20.47
CA LEU A 50 -22.18 10.84 -19.13
C LEU A 50 -23.22 11.05 -18.02
N LYS A 51 -24.10 12.05 -18.16
CA LYS A 51 -25.22 12.24 -17.22
C LYS A 51 -26.19 11.06 -17.23
N ALA A 52 -26.51 10.52 -18.42
CA ALA A 52 -27.36 9.35 -18.53
C ALA A 52 -26.71 8.10 -17.89
N ASP A 53 -25.42 7.88 -18.12
CA ASP A 53 -24.65 6.79 -17.52
C ASP A 53 -24.59 6.89 -16.00
N LEU A 54 -24.32 8.08 -15.45
CA LEU A 54 -24.39 8.33 -14.01
C LEU A 54 -25.77 8.04 -13.44
N SER A 55 -26.84 8.42 -14.15
CA SER A 55 -28.21 8.13 -13.73
C SER A 55 -28.51 6.62 -13.76
N ASN A 56 -27.98 5.90 -14.74
CA ASN A 56 -28.13 4.45 -14.87
C ASN A 56 -27.31 3.72 -13.80
N LEU A 57 -26.10 4.21 -13.46
CA LEU A 57 -25.32 3.69 -12.34
C LEU A 57 -26.01 3.95 -11.00
N ALA A 58 -26.62 5.12 -10.80
CA ALA A 58 -27.35 5.45 -9.58
C ALA A 58 -28.59 4.54 -9.41
N LYS A 59 -29.32 4.27 -10.51
CA LYS A 59 -30.47 3.35 -10.52
C LYS A 59 -30.06 1.89 -10.32
N LYS A 60 -28.90 1.50 -10.86
CA LYS A 60 -28.25 0.22 -10.55
C LYS A 60 -27.63 0.29 -9.16
N LYS A 61 -28.46 0.29 -8.11
CA LYS A 61 -28.00 -0.14 -6.77
C LYS A 61 -27.29 -1.47 -6.99
N ALA A 62 -25.96 -1.48 -6.78
CA ALA A 62 -25.14 -2.64 -7.07
C ALA A 62 -25.84 -3.87 -6.47
N SER A 63 -26.26 -4.82 -7.33
CA SER A 63 -26.66 -6.12 -6.82
C SER A 63 -25.52 -6.54 -5.91
N LYS A 64 -25.81 -6.85 -4.63
CA LYS A 64 -24.78 -7.25 -3.67
C LYS A 64 -23.98 -8.33 -4.36
N LYS A 65 -22.80 -7.97 -4.88
CA LYS A 65 -21.99 -8.83 -5.73
C LYS A 65 -21.62 -9.95 -4.79
N GLN A 66 -22.33 -11.07 -4.90
CA GLN A 66 -22.12 -12.18 -3.99
C GLN A 66 -20.64 -12.51 -4.14
N LEU A 67 -19.89 -12.30 -3.06
CA LEU A 67 -18.45 -12.50 -3.12
C LEU A 67 -18.24 -13.94 -3.57
N SER A 68 -17.30 -14.16 -4.50
CA SER A 68 -16.98 -15.52 -4.93
C SER A 68 -16.67 -16.39 -3.71
N GLU A 69 -16.93 -17.70 -3.80
CA GLU A 69 -16.65 -18.65 -2.71
C GLU A 69 -15.22 -18.49 -2.17
N TYR A 70 -14.27 -18.25 -3.07
CA TYR A 70 -12.87 -17.96 -2.72
C TYR A 70 -12.75 -16.73 -1.83
N ASN A 71 -13.40 -15.61 -2.20
CA ASN A 71 -13.34 -14.38 -1.43
C ASN A 71 -14.01 -14.52 -0.06
N LEU A 72 -15.13 -15.24 0.01
CA LEU A 72 -15.80 -15.60 1.27
C LEU A 72 -14.87 -16.46 2.15
N PHE A 73 -14.25 -17.47 1.56
CA PHE A 73 -13.31 -18.35 2.25
C PHE A 73 -12.10 -17.59 2.80
N MET A 74 -11.47 -16.76 1.96
CA MET A 74 -10.30 -15.96 2.35
C MET A 74 -10.63 -14.98 3.46
N ARG A 75 -11.79 -14.30 3.40
CA ARG A 75 -12.27 -13.44 4.49
C ARG A 75 -12.38 -14.20 5.81
N ARG A 76 -12.96 -15.40 5.81
CA ARG A 76 -13.05 -16.23 7.03
C ARG A 76 -11.67 -16.60 7.57
N GLN A 77 -10.69 -16.90 6.71
CA GLN A 77 -9.34 -17.24 7.16
C GLN A 77 -8.59 -16.04 7.74
N LEU A 78 -8.70 -14.87 7.09
CA LEU A 78 -8.07 -13.63 7.54
C LEU A 78 -8.68 -13.15 8.86
N ASN A 79 -10.01 -13.19 9.00
CA ASN A 79 -10.70 -12.86 10.26
C ASN A 79 -10.35 -13.84 11.38
N GLY A 80 -10.01 -15.09 11.04
CA GLY A 80 -9.46 -16.08 11.98
C GLY A 80 -7.98 -15.89 12.31
N GLY A 81 -7.36 -14.77 11.92
CA GLY A 81 -5.96 -14.43 12.23
C GLY A 81 -4.91 -15.13 11.36
N LYS A 82 -5.32 -15.83 10.28
CA LYS A 82 -4.36 -16.49 9.38
C LYS A 82 -3.79 -15.51 8.38
N THR A 83 -2.53 -15.71 7.99
CA THR A 83 -1.93 -14.90 6.91
C THR A 83 -2.51 -15.28 5.54
N PHE A 84 -2.41 -14.39 4.56
CA PHE A 84 -2.90 -14.64 3.21
C PHE A 84 -2.32 -15.94 2.60
N ASN A 85 -1.01 -16.15 2.76
CA ASN A 85 -0.33 -17.35 2.26
C ASN A 85 -0.85 -18.63 2.93
N GLN A 86 -1.18 -18.59 4.23
CA GLN A 86 -1.82 -19.70 4.92
C GLN A 86 -3.26 -19.92 4.41
N GLY A 87 -4.01 -18.85 4.16
CA GLY A 87 -5.34 -18.90 3.55
C GLY A 87 -5.32 -19.57 2.17
N VAL A 88 -4.38 -19.21 1.30
CA VAL A 88 -4.22 -19.83 -0.02
C VAL A 88 -3.87 -21.32 0.09
N LYS A 89 -2.99 -21.71 1.01
CA LYS A 89 -2.67 -23.12 1.26
C LYS A 89 -3.91 -23.90 1.71
N LEU A 90 -4.72 -23.32 2.60
CA LEU A 90 -5.98 -23.94 3.07
C LEU A 90 -7.03 -24.01 1.97
N TRP A 91 -7.13 -23.00 1.09
CA TRP A 91 -8.02 -23.04 -0.07
C TRP A 91 -7.67 -24.20 -1.01
N LYS A 92 -6.38 -24.38 -1.30
CA LYS A 92 -5.89 -25.52 -2.10
C LYS A 92 -6.17 -26.86 -1.41
N ALA A 93 -6.12 -26.92 -0.07
CA ALA A 93 -6.47 -28.13 0.67
C ALA A 93 -7.99 -28.40 0.65
N TYR A 94 -8.79 -27.34 0.83
CA TYR A 94 -10.25 -27.38 0.80
C TYR A 94 -10.78 -27.86 -0.55
N LYS A 95 -10.26 -27.32 -1.66
CA LYS A 95 -10.61 -27.79 -3.02
C LYS A 95 -10.18 -29.24 -3.29
N LYS A 96 -9.20 -29.76 -2.54
CA LYS A 96 -8.76 -31.18 -2.58
C LYS A 96 -9.52 -32.08 -1.60
N GLY A 97 -10.58 -31.58 -0.95
CA GLY A 97 -11.40 -32.35 0.00
C GLY A 97 -10.71 -32.66 1.34
N LYS A 98 -9.58 -32.01 1.65
CA LYS A 98 -8.90 -32.22 2.95
C LYS A 98 -9.63 -31.42 4.04
N PRO A 99 -9.91 -32.02 5.21
CA PRO A 99 -10.55 -31.30 6.30
C PRO A 99 -9.67 -30.14 6.79
N LEU A 100 -10.28 -28.97 6.97
CA LEU A 100 -9.61 -27.73 7.39
C LEU A 100 -9.06 -27.79 8.83
N VAL A 101 -9.55 -28.74 9.63
CA VAL A 101 -9.13 -29.00 11.01
C VAL A 101 -8.71 -30.45 11.10
N LYS A 102 -7.55 -30.73 11.72
CA LYS A 102 -7.14 -32.09 12.05
C LYS A 102 -8.10 -32.64 13.11
N THR A 103 -9.07 -33.44 12.71
CA THR A 103 -9.94 -34.14 13.65
C THR A 103 -9.14 -35.24 14.31
N ARG A 104 -8.98 -35.16 15.65
CA ARG A 104 -8.42 -36.26 16.43
C ARG A 104 -9.49 -37.33 16.53
N VAL A 105 -9.28 -38.49 15.91
CA VAL A 105 -10.17 -39.64 16.07
C VAL A 105 -10.02 -40.15 17.51
N VAL A 106 -10.99 -39.86 18.37
CA VAL A 106 -11.05 -40.38 19.74
C VAL A 106 -11.75 -41.73 19.70
N ARG A 107 -10.99 -42.82 19.84
CA ARG A 107 -11.57 -44.15 20.07
C ARG A 107 -12.05 -44.22 21.53
N LYS A 108 -13.36 -44.31 21.76
CA LYS A 108 -13.92 -44.58 23.08
C LYS A 108 -13.91 -46.10 23.30
N THR A 109 -13.18 -46.56 24.31
CA THR A 109 -13.26 -47.96 24.79
C THR A 109 -14.50 -48.10 25.66
N VAL A 110 -15.51 -48.83 25.17
CA VAL A 110 -16.69 -49.19 25.96
C VAL A 110 -16.33 -50.40 26.82
N VAL A 111 -16.09 -50.18 28.12
CA VAL A 111 -15.84 -51.27 29.07
C VAL A 111 -17.19 -51.77 29.59
N ARG A 112 -17.63 -52.96 29.17
CA ARG A 112 -18.77 -53.65 29.79
C ARG A 112 -18.34 -54.17 31.17
N ARG A 113 -18.96 -53.67 32.23
CA ARG A 113 -18.80 -54.24 33.58
C ARG A 113 -19.64 -55.52 33.65
N VAL A 114 -18.98 -56.67 33.72
CA VAL A 114 -19.62 -57.96 33.99
C VAL A 114 -19.85 -58.04 35.51
N ARG A 115 -21.11 -58.22 35.94
CA ARG A 115 -21.43 -58.50 37.34
C ARG A 115 -21.07 -59.96 37.64
N VAL A 116 -20.04 -60.16 38.45
CA VAL A 116 -19.68 -61.49 38.96
C VAL A 116 -20.54 -61.77 40.21
N PRO A 117 -21.24 -62.91 40.31
CA PRO A 117 -22.00 -63.25 41.51
C PRO A 117 -21.06 -63.45 42.71
N GLY A 118 -21.45 -62.88 43.85
CA GLY A 118 -20.65 -62.91 45.08
C GLY A 118 -20.43 -64.33 45.60
N ARG A 119 -19.19 -64.63 46.00
CA ARG A 119 -18.83 -65.93 46.61
C ARG A 119 -19.59 -66.13 47.92
N THR A 120 -20.00 -67.37 48.19
CA THR A 120 -20.72 -67.77 49.40
C THR A 120 -19.85 -67.62 50.66
N LYS A 121 -20.49 -67.24 51.78
CA LYS A 121 -19.83 -67.03 53.08
C LYS A 121 -19.22 -68.34 53.60
N ILE A 122 -17.91 -68.34 53.83
CA ILE A 122 -17.19 -69.46 54.44
C ILE A 122 -17.49 -69.47 55.95
N LYS A 123 -18.02 -70.60 56.47
CA LYS A 123 -18.14 -70.84 57.92
C LYS A 123 -16.77 -71.29 58.47
N TYR A 124 -16.28 -70.63 59.50
CA TYR A 124 -15.01 -70.98 60.15
C TYR A 124 -15.25 -71.94 61.33
N ARG A 125 -14.46 -73.03 61.42
CA ARG A 125 -14.17 -73.69 62.70
C ARG A 125 -13.01 -72.95 63.35
N THR A 126 -13.14 -72.56 64.61
CA THR A 126 -12.09 -71.90 65.38
C THR A 126 -10.97 -72.90 65.67
N ARG A 127 -9.79 -72.66 65.08
CA ARG A 127 -8.52 -73.18 65.57
C ARG A 127 -7.68 -72.00 66.02
N THR A 128 -7.04 -72.13 67.17
CA THR A 128 -6.13 -71.15 67.75
C THR A 128 -4.92 -71.00 66.82
N ILE A 129 -4.81 -69.87 66.14
CA ILE A 129 -3.71 -69.57 65.22
C ILE A 129 -2.61 -68.85 65.99
N VAL A 130 -1.47 -69.52 66.17
CA VAL A 130 -0.24 -68.89 66.67
C VAL A 130 0.24 -67.88 65.62
N LYS A 131 0.24 -66.60 65.98
CA LYS A 131 0.73 -65.51 65.11
C LYS A 131 2.24 -65.62 64.92
N ARG A 132 2.69 -66.23 63.81
CA ARG A 132 4.04 -65.94 63.30
C ARG A 132 4.02 -64.57 62.64
N VAL A 133 4.65 -63.59 63.27
CA VAL A 133 4.88 -62.26 62.70
C VAL A 133 5.84 -62.42 61.53
N ARG A 134 5.31 -62.49 60.31
CA ARG A 134 6.14 -62.36 59.10
C ARG A 134 6.51 -60.89 58.94
N ALA A 135 7.81 -60.62 58.88
CA ALA A 135 8.33 -59.28 58.59
C ALA A 135 7.70 -58.74 57.31
N LYS A 136 7.24 -57.49 57.33
CA LYS A 136 6.65 -56.84 56.16
C LYS A 136 7.70 -56.75 55.05
N PRO A 137 7.37 -57.10 53.79
CA PRO A 137 8.32 -56.92 52.70
C PRO A 137 8.63 -55.44 52.53
N ARG A 138 9.92 -55.08 52.55
CA ARG A 138 10.39 -53.74 52.20
C ARG A 138 10.12 -53.50 50.71
N VAL A 139 9.27 -52.53 50.40
CA VAL A 139 9.02 -52.10 49.02
C VAL A 139 10.24 -51.33 48.55
N ILE A 140 11.09 -51.96 47.74
CA ILE A 140 12.20 -51.28 47.05
C ILE A 140 11.62 -50.64 45.79
N THR A 141 11.40 -49.33 45.82
CA THR A 141 11.02 -48.57 44.63
C THR A 141 12.27 -48.34 43.77
N LYS A 142 12.29 -48.94 42.58
CA LYS A 142 13.29 -48.58 41.56
C LYS A 142 12.78 -47.33 40.83
N THR A 143 13.40 -46.19 41.06
CA THR A 143 13.17 -45.00 40.23
C THR A 143 13.79 -45.22 38.86
N ARG A 144 12.96 -45.38 37.83
CA ARG A 144 13.41 -45.44 36.44
C ARG A 144 13.48 -44.00 35.91
N THR A 145 14.67 -43.47 35.73
CA THR A 145 14.89 -42.18 35.07
C THR A 145 14.67 -42.37 33.58
N ILE A 146 13.50 -41.97 33.07
CA ILE A 146 13.24 -41.96 31.63
C ILE A 146 13.89 -40.70 31.07
N VAL A 147 15.08 -40.84 30.50
CA VAL A 147 15.74 -39.77 29.75
C VAL A 147 14.93 -39.52 28.48
N ARG A 148 14.01 -38.56 28.54
CA ARG A 148 13.39 -38.01 27.33
C ARG A 148 14.47 -37.24 26.58
N LYS A 149 14.94 -37.78 25.46
CA LYS A 149 15.67 -37.01 24.46
C LYS A 149 14.71 -35.98 23.88
N VAL A 150 14.62 -34.82 24.53
CA VAL A 150 13.98 -33.65 23.92
C VAL A 150 14.89 -33.21 22.79
N PRO A 151 14.40 -33.05 21.55
CA PRO A 151 15.21 -32.50 20.49
C PRO A 151 15.60 -31.07 20.90
N VAL A 152 16.87 -30.90 21.26
CA VAL A 152 17.46 -29.56 21.41
C VAL A 152 17.49 -28.98 20.00
N THR A 153 16.49 -28.18 19.67
CA THR A 153 16.60 -27.28 18.53
C THR A 153 17.69 -26.27 18.87
N ARG A 154 18.93 -26.56 18.48
CA ARG A 154 19.96 -25.53 18.42
C ARG A 154 19.47 -24.51 17.40
N THR A 155 19.05 -23.35 17.88
CA THR A 155 19.01 -22.17 17.03
C THR A 155 20.44 -21.89 16.65
N VAL A 156 20.85 -22.41 15.50
CA VAL A 156 22.04 -21.88 14.83
C VAL A 156 21.66 -20.46 14.45
N VAL A 157 22.03 -19.51 15.30
CA VAL A 157 22.14 -18.12 14.88
C VAL A 157 23.26 -18.14 13.87
N LYS A 158 22.89 -18.31 12.59
CA LYS A 158 23.76 -17.87 11.51
C LYS A 158 23.90 -16.37 11.77
N THR A 159 25.00 -15.98 12.39
CA THR A 159 25.54 -14.63 12.23
C THR A 159 25.79 -14.52 10.73
N VAL A 160 24.77 -14.05 10.01
CA VAL A 160 24.96 -13.52 8.68
C VAL A 160 25.95 -12.39 8.92
N ARG A 161 27.21 -12.60 8.53
CA ARG A 161 28.10 -11.49 8.24
C ARG A 161 27.29 -10.62 7.29
N ILE A 162 26.74 -9.53 7.80
CA ILE A 162 26.15 -8.49 6.98
C ILE A 162 27.32 -8.07 6.10
N PRO A 163 27.31 -8.35 4.79
CA PRO A 163 28.31 -7.79 3.93
C PRO A 163 28.15 -6.28 4.06
N SER A 164 29.21 -5.62 4.53
CA SER A 164 29.37 -4.17 4.51
C SER A 164 28.69 -3.63 3.26
N ALA A 165 27.62 -2.87 3.47
CA ALA A 165 26.92 -2.03 2.51
C ALA A 165 27.01 -2.51 1.04
N ARG A 166 26.49 -3.70 0.72
CA ARG A 166 26.15 -3.98 -0.67
C ARG A 166 24.86 -3.22 -0.95
N ALA A 167 25.01 -2.10 -1.66
CA ALA A 167 23.95 -1.23 -2.13
C ALA A 167 22.71 -2.04 -2.50
N VAL A 168 21.67 -1.91 -1.69
CA VAL A 168 20.32 -2.29 -2.09
C VAL A 168 20.03 -1.41 -3.31
N PRO A 169 19.72 -1.96 -4.49
CA PRO A 169 19.09 -1.15 -5.51
C PRO A 169 17.74 -0.78 -4.91
N SER A 170 17.66 0.39 -4.28
CA SER A 170 16.39 1.07 -4.14
C SER A 170 15.81 1.03 -5.54
N ALA A 171 14.68 0.35 -5.73
CA ALA A 171 13.85 0.59 -6.88
C ALA A 171 13.42 2.05 -6.74
N GLY A 172 14.33 2.91 -7.19
CA GLY A 172 14.28 4.33 -7.02
C GLY A 172 13.16 4.76 -7.92
N ILE A 173 12.08 5.23 -7.30
CA ILE A 173 11.53 6.49 -7.79
C ILE A 173 12.75 7.40 -7.77
N SER A 174 13.35 7.63 -8.93
CA SER A 174 14.58 8.41 -9.01
C SER A 174 14.29 9.72 -8.28
N GLU A 175 15.24 10.21 -7.48
CA GLU A 175 15.08 11.54 -6.88
C GLU A 175 14.74 12.58 -7.96
N HIS A 176 15.17 12.31 -9.20
CA HIS A 176 14.83 13.04 -10.42
C HIS A 176 13.34 12.96 -10.82
N SER A 177 12.64 11.84 -10.68
CA SER A 177 11.20 11.77 -10.97
C SER A 177 10.37 12.48 -9.90
N ILE A 178 10.78 12.41 -8.63
CA ILE A 178 10.16 13.20 -7.55
C ILE A 178 10.43 14.69 -7.77
N GLN A 179 11.67 15.09 -8.09
CA GLN A 179 12.03 16.48 -8.38
C GLN A 179 11.38 17.00 -9.67
N ALA A 180 11.20 16.18 -10.70
CA ALA A 180 10.52 16.55 -11.94
C ALA A 180 9.00 16.73 -11.73
N ILE A 181 8.37 15.90 -10.88
CA ILE A 181 6.95 16.04 -10.53
C ILE A 181 6.73 17.27 -9.64
N ILE A 182 7.59 17.49 -8.64
CA ILE A 182 7.61 18.70 -7.81
C ILE A 182 7.75 19.94 -8.70
N SER A 183 8.65 19.93 -9.69
CA SER A 183 8.85 21.06 -10.61
C SER A 183 7.67 21.26 -11.57
N ARG A 184 7.02 20.18 -12.02
CA ARG A 184 5.85 20.22 -12.92
C ARG A 184 4.59 20.71 -12.23
N GLU A 185 4.40 20.39 -10.96
CA GLU A 185 3.22 20.80 -10.18
C GLU A 185 3.44 22.14 -9.48
N LEU A 186 4.64 22.44 -8.95
CA LEU A 186 4.96 23.78 -8.42
C LEU A 186 5.08 24.84 -9.51
N GLY A 187 5.47 24.47 -10.73
CA GLY A 187 5.47 25.37 -11.89
C GLY A 187 4.06 25.82 -12.29
N LYS A 188 3.07 24.92 -12.22
CA LYS A 188 1.66 25.26 -12.50
C LYS A 188 1.04 26.15 -11.42
N VAL A 189 1.43 25.98 -10.16
CA VAL A 189 0.87 26.74 -9.03
C VAL A 189 1.44 28.16 -8.94
N ARG A 190 2.65 28.42 -9.46
CA ARG A 190 3.22 29.78 -9.49
C ARG A 190 2.55 30.71 -10.52
N GLU A 191 1.85 30.18 -11.51
CA GLU A 191 1.32 30.99 -12.63
C GLU A 191 -0.20 31.03 -12.75
N ALA A 192 -0.94 30.16 -12.06
CA ALA A 192 -2.40 30.09 -12.23
C ALA A 192 -3.18 31.22 -11.53
N ASP A 193 -2.74 31.71 -10.36
CA ASP A 193 -3.57 32.62 -9.53
C ASP A 193 -2.88 33.92 -9.05
N GLY A 194 -1.59 34.15 -9.33
CA GLY A 194 -0.89 35.39 -8.90
C GLY A 194 -0.74 35.57 -7.37
N VAL A 195 -1.27 34.66 -6.56
CA VAL A 195 -1.12 34.65 -5.10
C VAL A 195 0.15 33.89 -4.73
N LYS A 196 1.11 34.57 -4.08
CA LYS A 196 2.29 33.93 -3.51
C LYS A 196 1.86 33.09 -2.31
N LEU A 197 1.78 31.77 -2.46
CA LEU A 197 1.53 30.87 -1.33
C LEU A 197 2.64 31.00 -0.28
N SER A 198 2.24 30.92 0.99
CA SER A 198 3.18 30.89 2.11
C SER A 198 4.05 29.63 2.07
N ASP A 199 5.29 29.70 2.53
CA ASP A 199 6.22 28.57 2.60
C ASP A 199 5.62 27.40 3.42
N GLU A 200 4.77 27.73 4.39
CA GLU A 200 4.03 26.76 5.23
C GLU A 200 2.95 26.02 4.44
N GLU A 201 2.13 26.73 3.67
CA GLU A 201 1.10 26.13 2.82
C GLU A 201 1.72 25.24 1.74
N LEU A 202 2.87 25.66 1.21
CA LEU A 202 3.63 24.92 0.22
C LEU A 202 4.22 23.64 0.83
N ALA A 203 4.72 23.71 2.07
CA ALA A 203 5.19 22.53 2.82
C ALA A 203 4.05 21.52 3.04
N VAL A 204 2.87 21.99 3.48
CA VAL A 204 1.69 21.13 3.66
C VAL A 204 1.33 20.42 2.36
N ARG A 205 1.21 21.16 1.24
CA ARG A 205 0.86 20.56 -0.06
C ARG A 205 1.87 19.53 -0.53
N LEU A 206 3.16 19.78 -0.31
CA LEU A 206 4.24 18.84 -0.66
C LEU A 206 4.12 17.52 0.10
N VAL A 207 3.87 17.62 1.40
CA VAL A 207 3.68 16.45 2.27
C VAL A 207 2.41 15.69 1.91
N SER A 208 1.31 16.40 1.64
CA SER A 208 0.06 15.78 1.18
C SER A 208 0.25 14.99 -0.12
N LEU A 209 0.89 15.60 -1.13
CA LEU A 209 1.20 14.93 -2.40
C LEU A 209 2.06 13.68 -2.19
N TYR A 210 3.11 13.78 -1.38
CA TYR A 210 4.01 12.67 -1.11
C TYR A 210 3.27 11.46 -0.49
N PHE A 211 2.41 11.70 0.50
CA PHE A 211 1.66 10.61 1.14
C PHE A 211 0.52 10.08 0.27
N GLU A 212 -0.11 10.91 -0.55
CA GLU A 212 -1.06 10.45 -1.56
C GLU A 212 -0.39 9.50 -2.57
N GLU A 213 0.84 9.81 -3.00
CA GLU A 213 1.62 8.96 -3.90
C GLU A 213 1.95 7.62 -3.23
N ILE A 214 2.39 7.64 -1.97
CA ILE A 214 2.64 6.42 -1.18
C ILE A 214 1.37 5.58 -1.04
N ALA A 215 0.23 6.22 -0.79
CA ALA A 215 -1.05 5.55 -0.69
C ALA A 215 -1.47 4.93 -2.03
N ARG A 216 -1.25 5.63 -3.16
CA ARG A 216 -1.49 5.09 -4.52
C ARG A 216 -0.60 3.89 -4.83
N MET A 217 0.65 3.90 -4.39
CA MET A 217 1.58 2.78 -4.55
C MET A 217 1.25 1.58 -3.66
N GLY A 218 0.31 1.71 -2.71
CA GLY A 218 -0.21 0.58 -1.93
C GLY A 218 0.79 0.02 -0.93
N PHE A 219 1.77 0.82 -0.48
CA PHE A 219 2.68 0.41 0.58
C PHE A 219 1.92 0.21 1.89
N LYS A 220 1.93 -1.01 2.42
CA LYS A 220 1.26 -1.40 3.67
C LYS A 220 2.04 -1.01 4.93
N ARG A 221 2.75 0.12 4.92
CA ARG A 221 3.48 0.57 6.11
C ARG A 221 2.47 1.21 7.07
N GLN A 222 2.67 0.96 8.36
CA GLN A 222 1.98 1.74 9.40
C GLN A 222 2.61 3.14 9.33
N LEU A 223 1.79 4.14 8.99
CA LEU A 223 2.20 5.54 9.01
C LEU A 223 1.78 6.10 10.36
N GLU A 224 2.76 6.53 11.15
CA GLU A 224 2.48 7.17 12.43
C GLU A 224 2.34 8.68 12.25
N LEU A 225 1.63 9.33 13.17
CA LEU A 225 1.44 10.78 13.14
C LEU A 225 2.79 11.51 13.22
N GLU A 226 3.74 10.97 13.97
CA GLU A 226 5.10 11.51 14.11
C GLU A 226 5.85 11.56 12.77
N ASP A 227 5.69 10.54 11.92
CA ASP A 227 6.31 10.51 10.59
C ASP A 227 5.79 11.65 9.70
N VAL A 228 4.49 11.94 9.78
CA VAL A 228 3.86 13.02 9.01
C VAL A 228 4.33 14.38 9.50
N ILE A 229 4.42 14.55 10.82
CA ILE A 229 4.90 15.78 11.46
C ILE A 229 6.38 16.02 11.11
N ASN A 230 7.21 14.98 11.18
CA ASN A 230 8.63 15.05 10.81
C ASN A 230 8.81 15.37 9.32
N ALA A 231 7.99 14.78 8.44
CA ALA A 231 8.00 15.10 7.01
C ALA A 231 7.64 16.56 6.74
N TYR A 232 6.67 17.11 7.48
CA TYR A 232 6.29 18.52 7.42
C TYR A 232 7.42 19.45 7.85
N TYR A 233 8.02 19.24 9.02
CA TYR A 233 9.14 20.08 9.47
C TYR A 233 10.36 19.95 8.57
N HIS A 234 10.61 18.77 8.00
CA HIS A 234 11.66 18.58 7.01
C HIS A 234 11.39 19.34 5.70
N ALA A 235 10.15 19.30 5.18
CA ALA A 235 9.76 20.06 3.99
C ALA A 235 9.86 21.57 4.22
N LEU A 236 9.37 22.04 5.37
CA LEU A 236 9.42 23.44 5.77
C LEU A 236 10.88 23.91 5.95
N GLY A 237 11.73 23.09 6.57
CA GLY A 237 13.17 23.34 6.70
C GLY A 237 13.86 23.49 5.34
N LYS A 238 13.51 22.64 4.36
CA LYS A 238 14.05 22.75 2.99
C LYS A 238 13.54 23.98 2.24
N LEU A 239 12.28 24.36 2.42
CA LEU A 239 11.72 25.56 1.77
C LEU A 239 12.29 26.85 2.36
N LYS A 240 12.46 26.92 3.69
CA LYS A 240 13.14 28.04 4.36
C LYS A 240 14.65 28.05 4.07
N GLY A 241 15.28 26.88 4.00
CA GLY A 241 16.70 26.72 3.66
C GLY A 241 17.05 27.08 2.22
N ARG A 242 16.12 26.90 1.26
CA ARG A 242 16.31 27.33 -0.13
C ARG A 242 16.51 28.84 -0.30
N LYS A 243 16.04 29.67 0.64
CA LYS A 243 16.37 31.11 0.65
C LYS A 243 17.84 31.37 1.01
N ILE A 244 18.49 30.46 1.73
CA ILE A 244 19.89 30.54 2.15
C ILE A 244 20.80 29.83 1.13
N GLU A 245 20.40 28.69 0.58
CA GLU A 245 21.19 27.92 -0.39
C GLU A 245 21.26 28.56 -1.79
N ALA A 246 20.25 29.33 -2.20
CA ALA A 246 20.30 30.10 -3.46
C ALA A 246 21.37 31.22 -3.47
N SER A 247 22.02 31.48 -2.32
CA SER A 247 23.12 32.45 -2.18
C SER A 247 24.48 31.81 -1.85
N ARG A 248 24.56 30.47 -1.77
CA ARG A 248 25.83 29.76 -1.61
C ARG A 248 26.17 29.03 -2.90
N GLU A 249 27.01 29.65 -3.71
CA GLU A 249 27.67 29.00 -4.84
C GLU A 249 28.39 27.72 -4.37
N PRO A 250 28.41 26.65 -5.19
CA PRO A 250 28.97 25.38 -4.79
C PRO A 250 30.49 25.51 -4.58
N ILE A 251 30.94 25.25 -3.35
CA ILE A 251 32.36 25.13 -3.01
C ILE A 251 32.94 23.95 -3.79
N VAL A 252 33.72 24.25 -4.84
CA VAL A 252 34.52 23.28 -5.56
C VAL A 252 35.64 22.83 -4.62
N ILE A 253 35.51 21.64 -4.05
CA ILE A 253 36.59 21.01 -3.29
C ILE A 253 37.62 20.50 -4.30
N VAL A 254 38.68 21.29 -4.50
CA VAL A 254 39.88 20.88 -5.25
C VAL A 254 40.58 19.79 -4.45
N LYS A 255 40.57 18.55 -4.95
CA LYS A 255 41.43 17.48 -4.46
C LYS A 255 42.88 17.84 -4.77
N GLN A 256 43.69 18.11 -3.75
CA GLN A 256 45.14 18.09 -3.89
C GLN A 256 45.61 16.62 -3.82
N GLU A 257 46.31 16.17 -4.85
CA GLU A 257 46.99 14.88 -4.84
C GLU A 257 48.24 14.96 -3.95
N PRO A 258 48.55 13.91 -3.16
CA PRO A 258 49.72 13.91 -2.30
C PRO A 258 50.99 13.69 -3.14
N VAL A 259 51.93 14.62 -3.02
CA VAL A 259 53.30 14.52 -3.53
C VAL A 259 54.02 13.43 -2.74
N LEU A 260 54.47 12.38 -3.43
CA LEU A 260 55.34 11.35 -2.87
C LEU A 260 56.77 11.91 -2.79
N GLU A 261 57.21 12.24 -1.57
CA GLU A 261 58.62 12.53 -1.29
C GLU A 261 59.45 11.25 -1.47
N GLY A 262 60.29 11.25 -2.50
CA GLY A 262 61.34 10.26 -2.69
C GLY A 262 62.44 10.44 -1.65
N LYS A 263 62.72 9.36 -0.91
CA LYS A 263 63.99 9.19 -0.21
C LYS A 263 65.06 8.74 -1.19
N GLN A 264 66.09 9.57 -1.40
CA GLN A 264 67.48 9.16 -1.55
C GLN A 264 68.38 10.22 -0.92
#